data_AF-A0A497TP70-F1
#
_entry.id   AF-A0A497TP70-F1
#
_cell.length_a   1.000
_cell.length_b   1.000
_cell.length_c   1.000
_cell.angle_alpha   90.00
_cell.angle_beta   90.00
_cell.angle_gamma   90.00
#
_symmetry.space_group_name_H-M   'P 1'
#
loop_
_entity.id
_entity.type
_entity.pdbx_description
1 polymer ?
#
loop_
_entity_poly.entity_id
_entity_poly.type
_entity_poly.pdbx_seq_one_letter_code
_entity_poly.pdbx_strand_id
1 'polypeptide(L)'
;MLKTLIIIASISAAFSATIQAADVKAGKELVNNNCTRCHGSEIYTRKDRMVTTLPGLHKQVRRCEQMLGLTWFDEDVDNAATHLNEQFYKLK
;
A
#
# COMPACT_ATOMS: atom_id res chain seq x y z
N MET A 1 51.23 33.96 11.82
CA MET A 1 49.81 34.35 11.64
C MET A 1 49.04 33.08 11.28
N LEU A 2 48.13 32.68 12.16
CA LEU A 2 47.54 31.34 12.24
C LEU A 2 46.53 31.13 11.10
N LYS A 3 46.70 30.00 10.40
CA LYS A 3 45.85 29.51 9.30
C LYS A 3 44.49 29.08 9.84
N THR A 4 43.41 29.72 9.39
CA THR A 4 42.04 29.29 9.71
C THR A 4 41.50 28.46 8.55
N LEU A 5 41.60 27.13 8.64
CA LEU A 5 40.89 26.20 7.77
C LEU A 5 39.46 26.07 8.28
N ILE A 6 38.49 26.57 7.52
CA ILE A 6 37.06 26.39 7.78
C ILE A 6 36.70 24.96 7.32
N ILE A 7 36.49 24.06 8.28
CA ILE A 7 35.99 22.71 8.03
C ILE A 7 34.46 22.80 7.95
N ILE A 8 33.91 22.74 6.73
CA ILE A 8 32.47 22.58 6.50
C ILE A 8 32.13 21.12 6.78
N ALA A 9 31.71 20.83 8.00
CA ALA A 9 31.21 19.51 8.39
C ALA A 9 29.88 19.25 7.67
N SER A 10 29.91 18.40 6.65
CA SER A 10 28.72 17.97 5.91
C SER A 10 27.95 16.94 6.76
N ILE A 11 26.88 17.38 7.42
CA ILE A 11 25.96 16.49 8.14
C ILE A 11 25.12 15.74 7.10
N SER A 12 25.52 14.50 6.81
CA SER A 12 24.71 13.58 6.02
C SER A 12 23.67 12.94 6.93
N ALA A 13 22.43 13.45 6.92
CA ALA A 13 21.32 12.80 7.60
C ALA A 13 20.99 11.49 6.86
N ALA A 14 21.35 10.35 7.45
CA ALA A 14 20.95 9.05 6.96
C ALA A 14 19.43 8.90 7.16
N PHE A 15 18.67 8.94 6.06
CA PHE A 15 17.23 8.69 6.08
C PHE A 15 17.02 7.17 6.08
N SER A 16 16.85 6.59 7.27
CA SER A 16 16.44 5.19 7.40
C SER A 16 14.94 5.10 7.14
N ALA A 17 14.55 4.58 5.99
CA ALA A 17 13.17 4.21 5.72
C ALA A 17 12.81 3.03 6.63
N THR A 18 11.97 3.27 7.65
CA THR A 18 11.38 2.20 8.45
C THR A 18 10.36 1.46 7.58
N ILE A 19 10.62 0.19 7.27
CA ILE A 19 9.62 -0.68 6.65
C ILE A 19 8.60 -1.00 7.74
N GLN A 20 7.47 -0.30 7.71
CA GLN A 20 6.32 -0.59 8.56
C GLN A 20 5.60 -1.81 7.99
N ALA A 21 5.20 -2.74 8.85
CA ALA A 21 4.32 -3.84 8.42
C ALA A 21 2.92 -3.31 8.10
N ALA A 22 2.26 -3.92 7.11
CA ALA A 22 0.92 -3.55 6.72
C ALA A 22 -0.09 -3.67 7.88
N ASP A 23 -0.93 -2.64 8.05
CA ASP A 23 -2.07 -2.64 8.95
C ASP A 23 -3.31 -3.22 8.26
N VAL A 24 -3.53 -4.52 8.48
CA VAL A 24 -4.69 -5.27 7.95
C VAL A 24 -6.03 -4.65 8.36
N LYS A 25 -6.11 -4.07 9.57
CA LYS A 25 -7.36 -3.50 10.07
C LYS A 25 -7.67 -2.19 9.33
N ALA A 26 -6.67 -1.32 9.17
CA ALA A 26 -6.80 -0.12 8.35
C ALA A 26 -7.19 -0.49 6.90
N GLY A 27 -6.55 -1.51 6.32
CA GLY A 27 -6.87 -2.03 5.00
C GLY A 27 -8.32 -2.51 4.85
N LYS A 28 -8.84 -3.21 5.87
CA LYS A 28 -10.25 -3.63 5.92
C LYS A 28 -11.21 -2.44 5.91
N GLU A 29 -10.92 -1.40 6.70
CA GLU A 29 -11.74 -0.20 6.77
C GLU A 29 -11.73 0.55 5.44
N LEU A 30 -10.56 0.70 4.80
CA LEU A 30 -10.44 1.27 3.46
C LEU A 30 -11.28 0.53 2.42
N VAL A 31 -11.20 -0.81 2.39
CA VAL A 31 -11.97 -1.64 1.46
C VAL A 31 -13.47 -1.52 1.70
N ASN A 32 -13.91 -1.63 2.96
CA ASN A 32 -15.33 -1.54 3.32
C ASN A 32 -15.94 -0.18 2.99
N ASN A 33 -15.18 0.90 3.27
CA ASN A 33 -15.65 2.27 3.09
C ASN A 33 -15.57 2.77 1.65
N ASN A 34 -14.96 2.02 0.72
CA ASN A 34 -14.72 2.52 -0.63
C ASN A 34 -15.03 1.47 -1.69
N CYS A 35 -14.42 0.29 -1.59
CA CYS A 35 -14.48 -0.71 -2.65
C CYS A 35 -15.78 -1.53 -2.62
N THR A 36 -16.34 -1.82 -1.45
CA THR A 36 -17.54 -2.66 -1.31
C THR A 36 -18.81 -1.87 -0.97
N ARG A 37 -18.85 -0.59 -1.31
CA ARG A 37 -20.04 0.26 -1.07
C ARG A 37 -21.17 0.00 -2.07
N CYS A 38 -20.82 -0.35 -3.30
CA CYS A 38 -21.78 -0.56 -4.38
C CYS A 38 -22.04 -2.05 -4.67
N HIS A 39 -21.04 -2.90 -4.41
CA HIS A 39 -21.11 -4.36 -4.56
C HIS A 39 -20.45 -5.01 -3.34
N GLY A 40 -20.79 -6.25 -3.01
CA GLY A 40 -20.25 -6.97 -1.87
C GLY A 40 -18.87 -7.58 -2.13
N SER A 41 -18.54 -8.66 -1.43
CA SER A 41 -17.26 -9.38 -1.57
C SER A 41 -17.18 -10.31 -2.78
N GLU A 42 -18.28 -10.48 -3.52
CA GLU A 42 -18.37 -11.34 -4.71
C GLU A 42 -17.34 -10.99 -5.78
N ILE A 43 -16.95 -9.71 -5.89
CA ILE A 43 -15.87 -9.23 -6.78
C ILE A 43 -14.54 -9.96 -6.53
N TYR A 44 -14.24 -10.34 -5.28
CA TYR A 44 -12.97 -10.95 -4.88
C TYR A 44 -13.00 -12.49 -4.96
N THR A 45 -14.20 -13.09 -5.00
CA THR A 45 -14.40 -14.55 -4.95
C THR A 45 -14.81 -15.16 -6.29
N ARG A 46 -14.86 -14.36 -7.37
CA ARG A 46 -15.21 -14.85 -8.71
C ARG A 46 -14.28 -15.97 -9.19
N LYS A 47 -14.87 -16.98 -9.83
CA LYS A 47 -14.13 -18.14 -10.37
C LYS A 47 -13.15 -17.77 -11.48
N ASP A 48 -13.46 -16.73 -12.25
CA ASP A 48 -12.69 -16.20 -13.38
C ASP A 48 -11.81 -15.00 -13.00
N ARG A 49 -11.47 -14.84 -11.71
CA ARG A 49 -10.58 -13.75 -11.27
C ARG A 49 -9.19 -13.86 -11.92
N MET A 50 -8.72 -12.74 -12.46
CA MET A 50 -7.44 -12.68 -13.19
C MET A 50 -6.23 -12.36 -12.31
N VAL A 51 -6.45 -11.89 -11.08
CA VAL A 51 -5.37 -11.55 -10.14
C VAL A 51 -4.85 -12.82 -9.49
N THR A 52 -3.60 -13.17 -9.78
CA THR A 52 -2.95 -14.42 -9.35
C THR A 52 -1.63 -14.23 -8.61
N THR A 53 -1.18 -12.98 -8.44
CA THR A 53 0.06 -12.64 -7.73
C THR A 53 -0.15 -11.45 -6.80
N LEU A 54 0.61 -11.38 -5.70
CA LEU A 54 0.51 -10.26 -4.76
C LEU A 54 0.79 -8.90 -5.43
N PRO A 55 1.81 -8.73 -6.29
CA PRO A 55 1.99 -7.49 -7.05
C PRO A 55 0.81 -7.17 -7.98
N GLY A 56 0.17 -8.20 -8.55
CA GLY A 56 -1.05 -8.05 -9.34
C GLY A 56 -2.21 -7.53 -8.49
N LEU A 57 -2.33 -7.99 -7.24
CA LEU A 57 -3.34 -7.54 -6.30
C LEU A 57 -3.12 -6.07 -5.91
N HIS A 58 -1.88 -5.65 -5.65
CA HIS A 58 -1.56 -4.24 -5.39
C HIS A 58 -1.99 -3.35 -6.56
N LYS A 59 -1.66 -3.76 -7.80
CA LYS A 59 -2.10 -3.04 -9.01
C LYS A 59 -3.62 -2.96 -9.13
N GLN A 60 -4.31 -4.05 -8.79
CA GLN A 60 -5.78 -4.07 -8.80
C GLN A 60 -6.36 -3.11 -7.75
N VAL A 61 -5.81 -3.07 -6.54
CA VAL A 61 -6.23 -2.11 -5.49
C VAL A 61 -6.00 -0.69 -5.95
N ARG A 62 -4.81 -0.37 -6.48
CA ARG A 62 -4.50 0.95 -7.03
C ARG A 62 -5.48 1.35 -8.15
N ARG A 63 -5.86 0.40 -9.02
CA ARG A 63 -6.87 0.66 -10.05
C ARG A 63 -8.24 0.98 -9.45
N CYS A 64 -8.68 0.23 -8.44
CA CYS A 64 -9.95 0.49 -7.76
C CYS A 64 -9.96 1.88 -7.12
N GLU A 65 -8.87 2.22 -6.44
CA GLU A 65 -8.65 3.52 -5.81
C GLU A 65 -8.73 4.68 -6.84
N GLN A 66 -8.08 4.56 -8.00
CA GLN A 66 -8.14 5.56 -9.07
C GLN A 66 -9.53 5.69 -9.67
N MET A 67 -10.23 4.57 -9.90
CA MET A 67 -11.60 4.58 -10.44
C MET A 67 -12.59 5.25 -9.49
N LEU A 68 -12.30 5.25 -8.19
CA LEU A 68 -13.08 5.92 -7.16
C LEU A 68 -12.65 7.38 -6.92
N GLY A 69 -11.62 7.87 -7.62
CA GLY A 69 -11.11 9.23 -7.47
C GLY A 69 -10.44 9.48 -6.12
N LEU A 70 -9.93 8.42 -5.48
CA LEU A 70 -9.22 8.50 -4.20
C LEU A 70 -7.76 8.89 -4.44
N THR A 71 -7.08 9.27 -3.35
CA THR A 71 -5.66 9.65 -3.35
C THR A 71 -4.93 8.96 -2.20
N TRP A 72 -4.90 7.63 -2.24
CA TRP A 72 -4.24 6.83 -1.22
C TRP A 72 -2.72 6.89 -1.34
N PHE A 73 -2.03 6.84 -0.21
CA PHE A 73 -0.60 6.63 -0.17
C PHE A 73 -0.27 5.15 -0.43
N ASP A 74 1.00 4.85 -0.69
CA ASP A 74 1.44 3.47 -0.96
C ASP A 74 1.15 2.53 0.22
N GLU A 75 1.21 3.03 1.46
CA GLU A 75 0.87 2.28 2.68
C GLU A 75 -0.61 1.89 2.72
N ASP A 76 -1.52 2.78 2.33
CA ASP A 76 -2.96 2.47 2.28
C ASP A 76 -3.27 1.39 1.23
N VAL A 77 -2.57 1.45 0.09
CA VAL A 77 -2.66 0.42 -0.96
C VAL A 77 -2.14 -0.91 -0.46
N ASP A 78 -1.00 -0.91 0.26
CA ASP A 78 -0.41 -2.10 0.86
C ASP A 78 -1.31 -2.72 1.95
N ASN A 79 -1.86 -1.89 2.83
CA ASN A 79 -2.82 -2.27 3.87
C ASN A 79 -4.05 -2.94 3.25
N ALA A 80 -4.67 -2.31 2.24
CA ALA A 80 -5.82 -2.84 1.56
C ALA A 80 -5.51 -4.12 0.78
N ALA A 81 -4.37 -4.18 0.07
CA ALA A 81 -3.96 -5.37 -0.66
C ALA A 81 -3.65 -6.54 0.28
N THR A 82 -2.99 -6.28 1.40
CA THR A 82 -2.71 -7.29 2.43
C THR A 82 -4.00 -7.82 3.03
N HIS A 83 -4.93 -6.94 3.41
CA HIS A 83 -6.26 -7.35 3.86
C HIS A 83 -6.97 -8.26 2.84
N LEU A 84 -7.01 -7.85 1.57
CA LEU A 84 -7.65 -8.65 0.53
C LEU A 84 -6.93 -9.98 0.30
N ASN A 85 -5.60 -10.00 0.37
CA ASN A 85 -4.83 -11.21 0.21
C ASN A 85 -5.14 -12.20 1.34
N GLU A 86 -5.11 -11.71 2.58
CA GLU A 86 -5.41 -12.51 3.75
C GLU A 86 -6.84 -13.03 3.76
N GLN A 87 -7.83 -12.26 3.31
CA GLN A 87 -9.22 -12.70 3.39
C GLN A 87 -9.67 -13.53 2.18
N PHE A 88 -9.24 -13.18 0.96
CA PHE A 88 -9.87 -13.70 -0.26
C PHE A 88 -8.92 -14.40 -1.24
N TYR A 89 -7.68 -13.89 -1.41
CA TYR A 89 -6.81 -14.36 -2.49
C TYR A 89 -5.83 -15.46 -2.08
N LYS A 90 -5.22 -15.37 -0.89
CA LYS A 90 -4.24 -16.34 -0.34
C LYS A 90 -3.02 -16.57 -1.25
N LEU A 91 -2.55 -15.50 -1.89
CA LEU A 91 -1.39 -15.48 -2.78
C LEU A 91 -0.11 -15.56 -1.94
N LYS A 92 0.89 -16.25 -2.49
CA LYS A 92 2.24 -16.37 -1.92
C LYS A 92 3.14 -15.24 -2.40
#